data_AF-A0A6G8UBI0-F1
#
_entry.id   AF-A0A6G8UBI0-F1
#
_cell.length_a   1.000
_cell.length_b   1.000
_cell.length_c   1.000
_cell.angle_alpha   90.00
_cell.angle_beta   90.00
_cell.angle_gamma   90.00
#
_symmetry.space_group_name_H-M   'P 1'
#
loop_
_entity.id
_entity.type
_entity.pdbx_description
1 polymer ?
#
loop_
_entity_poly.entity_id
_entity_poly.type
_entity_poly.pdbx_seq_one_letter_code
_entity_poly.pdbx_strand_id
1 'polypeptide(L)'
;MHQSTYTGSLDLPALSAAERLFIWGFRAKARSGGAVPTAADIQQVYDHFRVGDAVLSLESIIEIFACTAHTAIEVHCPTCPRMSDSEHGILRAIAAAQQERLDAVREQFECWLPPVGADWALAPVRGLATIFRMAGLILPDRHVRSFEHDRTMAMKSWFVGSPTLH
;
A
#
# COMPACT_ATOMS: atom_id res chain seq x y z
N MET A 1 -4.18 23.49 24.67
CA MET A 1 -4.19 23.70 23.21
C MET A 1 -3.15 22.77 22.60
N HIS A 2 -3.55 21.57 22.17
CA HIS A 2 -2.65 20.61 21.53
C HIS A 2 -2.57 20.92 20.04
N GLN A 3 -1.41 21.37 19.58
CA GLN A 3 -1.10 21.45 18.16
C GLN A 3 -0.88 20.03 17.63
N SER A 4 -1.88 19.53 16.90
CA SER A 4 -1.77 18.33 16.10
C SER A 4 -0.87 18.64 14.91
N THR A 5 0.33 18.06 14.90
CA THR A 5 1.19 18.00 13.71
C THR A 5 0.52 17.08 12.69
N TYR A 6 -0.36 17.66 11.87
CA TYR A 6 -0.94 17.00 10.71
C TYR A 6 0.13 16.92 9.61
N THR A 7 0.95 15.88 9.66
CA THR A 7 1.69 15.40 8.49
C THR A 7 0.66 15.10 7.42
N GLY A 8 0.69 15.85 6.31
CA GLY A 8 -0.34 15.84 5.29
C GLY A 8 -0.76 14.44 4.87
N SER A 9 -1.91 14.00 5.37
CA SER A 9 -2.58 12.79 4.88
C SER A 9 -2.98 13.06 3.44
N LEU A 10 -2.51 12.24 2.49
CA LEU A 10 -3.02 12.30 1.13
C LEU A 10 -4.44 11.75 1.16
N ASP A 11 -5.40 12.67 1.11
CA ASP A 11 -6.80 12.30 0.94
C ASP A 11 -7.04 11.73 -0.46
N LEU A 12 -7.99 10.80 -0.61
CA LEU A 12 -8.37 10.19 -1.89
C LEU A 12 -8.53 11.16 -3.09
N PRO A 13 -9.01 12.41 -2.93
CA PRO A 13 -9.10 13.37 -4.03
C PRO A 13 -7.75 13.75 -4.65
N ALA A 14 -6.64 13.66 -3.91
CA ALA A 14 -5.30 13.95 -4.39
C ALA A 14 -4.65 12.80 -5.19
N LEU A 15 -5.28 11.62 -5.16
CA LEU A 15 -4.84 10.45 -5.92
C LEU A 15 -5.23 10.58 -7.40
N SER A 16 -4.32 10.16 -8.27
CA SER A 16 -4.58 9.97 -9.70
C SER A 16 -5.69 8.95 -9.93
N ALA A 17 -6.27 8.94 -11.14
CA ALA A 17 -7.30 7.97 -11.49
C ALA A 17 -6.79 6.52 -11.35
N ALA A 18 -5.52 6.27 -11.69
CA ALA A 18 -4.88 4.95 -11.56
C ALA A 18 -4.74 4.53 -10.09
N GLU A 19 -4.25 5.42 -9.22
CA GLU A 19 -4.15 5.17 -7.77
C GLU A 19 -5.53 4.89 -7.16
N ARG A 20 -6.55 5.68 -7.53
CA ARG A 20 -7.93 5.48 -7.05
C ARG A 20 -8.52 4.16 -7.51
N LEU A 21 -8.34 3.78 -8.77
CA LEU A 21 -8.83 2.51 -9.31
C LEU A 21 -8.19 1.32 -8.58
N PHE A 22 -6.87 1.35 -8.42
CA PHE A 22 -6.15 0.30 -7.73
C PHE A 22 -6.60 0.18 -6.27
N ILE A 23 -6.59 1.28 -5.51
CA ILE A 23 -6.98 1.25 -4.09
C ILE A 23 -8.43 0.85 -3.91
N TRP A 24 -9.34 1.32 -4.76
CA TRP A 24 -10.74 0.89 -4.72
C TRP A 24 -10.85 -0.62 -4.90
N GLY A 25 -10.18 -1.19 -5.92
CA GLY A 25 -10.18 -2.63 -6.15
C GLY A 25 -9.55 -3.41 -5.00
N PHE A 26 -8.41 -2.94 -4.48
CA PHE A 26 -7.73 -3.56 -3.36
C PHE A 26 -8.60 -3.61 -2.10
N ARG A 27 -9.22 -2.48 -1.74
CA ARG A 27 -10.15 -2.40 -0.60
C ARG A 27 -11.40 -3.25 -0.81
N ALA A 28 -11.94 -3.26 -2.02
CA ALA A 28 -13.13 -4.03 -2.36
C ALA A 28 -12.87 -5.54 -2.19
N LYS A 29 -11.72 -6.01 -2.68
CA LYS A 29 -11.37 -7.43 -2.64
C LYS A 29 -10.82 -7.88 -1.27
N ALA A 30 -10.11 -7.01 -0.53
CA ALA A 30 -9.57 -7.35 0.79
C ALA A 30 -10.67 -7.46 1.87
N ARG A 31 -11.85 -6.89 1.63
CA ARG A 31 -13.00 -6.98 2.53
C ARG A 31 -13.72 -8.31 2.34
N SER A 32 -14.13 -8.91 3.45
CA SER A 32 -15.04 -10.05 3.50
C SER A 32 -16.26 -9.74 4.38
N GLY A 33 -17.44 -10.24 3.99
CA GLY A 33 -18.72 -10.03 4.68
C GLY A 33 -19.49 -8.77 4.27
N GLY A 34 -20.77 -8.64 4.66
CA GLY A 34 -21.61 -7.47 4.37
C GLY A 34 -21.91 -7.20 2.87
N ALA A 35 -22.44 -6.02 2.57
CA ALA A 35 -22.62 -5.52 1.19
C ALA A 35 -21.28 -5.00 0.65
N VAL A 36 -20.42 -5.91 0.20
CA VAL A 36 -19.11 -5.62 -0.40
C VAL A 36 -19.18 -5.89 -1.90
N PRO A 37 -18.47 -5.11 -2.75
CA PRO A 37 -18.41 -5.40 -4.17
C PRO A 37 -17.95 -6.83 -4.43
N THR A 38 -18.71 -7.54 -5.26
CA THR A 38 -18.37 -8.90 -5.68
C THR A 38 -17.19 -8.90 -6.65
N ALA A 39 -16.61 -10.08 -6.90
CA ALA A 39 -15.58 -10.22 -7.94
C ALA A 39 -16.09 -9.74 -9.33
N ALA A 40 -17.37 -9.97 -9.64
CA ALA A 40 -17.99 -9.49 -10.87
C ALA A 40 -18.10 -7.96 -10.92
N ASP A 41 -18.41 -7.30 -9.81
CA ASP A 41 -18.46 -5.83 -9.73
C ASP A 41 -17.06 -5.22 -9.95
N ILE A 42 -16.03 -5.83 -9.36
CA ILE A 42 -14.63 -5.42 -9.54
C ILE A 42 -14.22 -5.62 -11.00
N GLN A 43 -14.54 -6.78 -11.59
CA GLN A 43 -14.28 -7.08 -12.99
C GLN A 43 -14.91 -6.05 -13.92
N GLN A 44 -16.20 -5.73 -13.73
CA GLN A 44 -16.90 -4.76 -14.55
C GLN A 44 -16.24 -3.37 -14.50
N VAL A 45 -15.81 -2.92 -13.32
CA VAL A 45 -15.11 -1.64 -13.18
C VAL A 45 -13.74 -1.69 -13.86
N TYR A 46 -12.97 -2.77 -13.69
CA TYR A 46 -11.66 -2.91 -14.32
C TYR A 46 -11.76 -3.00 -15.86
N ASP A 47 -12.80 -3.68 -16.37
CA ASP A 47 -13.10 -3.76 -17.81
C ASP A 47 -13.42 -2.38 -18.40
N HIS A 48 -14.09 -1.50 -17.65
CA HIS A 48 -14.34 -0.12 -18.08
C HIS A 48 -13.04 0.65 -18.36
N PHE A 49 -11.98 0.37 -17.59
CA PHE A 49 -10.64 0.93 -17.79
C PHE A 49 -9.76 0.06 -18.71
N ARG A 50 -10.31 -0.99 -19.32
CA ARG A 50 -9.62 -1.94 -20.21
C ARG A 50 -8.45 -2.67 -19.53
N VAL A 51 -8.58 -2.90 -18.22
CA VAL A 51 -7.61 -3.63 -17.38
C VAL A 51 -8.24 -4.81 -16.66
N GLY A 52 -9.30 -5.38 -17.22
CA GLY A 52 -10.01 -6.55 -16.67
C GLY A 52 -9.09 -7.70 -16.27
N ASP A 53 -8.07 -7.98 -17.09
CA ASP A 53 -7.12 -9.06 -16.84
C ASP A 53 -6.28 -8.85 -15.56
N ALA A 54 -6.22 -7.61 -15.03
CA ALA A 54 -5.49 -7.31 -13.80
C ALA A 54 -6.21 -7.80 -12.54
N VAL A 55 -7.51 -8.15 -12.63
CA VAL A 55 -8.28 -8.63 -11.48
C VAL A 55 -7.67 -9.90 -10.89
N LEU A 56 -7.27 -10.87 -11.72
CA LEU A 56 -6.63 -12.09 -11.23
C LEU A 56 -5.34 -11.80 -10.45
N SER A 57 -4.52 -10.86 -10.95
CA SER A 57 -3.32 -10.43 -10.23
C SER A 57 -3.66 -9.75 -8.90
N LEU A 58 -4.70 -8.91 -8.86
CA LEU A 58 -5.18 -8.29 -7.63
C LEU A 58 -5.64 -9.33 -6.60
N GLU A 59 -6.39 -10.34 -7.05
CA GLU A 59 -6.85 -11.43 -6.19
C GLU A 59 -5.68 -12.23 -5.61
N SER A 60 -4.71 -12.60 -6.44
CA SER A 60 -3.50 -13.31 -5.98
C SER A 60 -2.69 -12.50 -4.98
N ILE A 61 -2.55 -11.18 -5.18
CA ILE A 61 -1.87 -10.31 -4.20
C ILE A 61 -2.58 -10.40 -2.84
N ILE A 62 -3.90 -10.24 -2.83
CA ILE A 62 -4.70 -10.23 -1.60
C ILE A 62 -4.67 -11.59 -0.92
N GLU A 63 -4.74 -12.68 -1.67
CA GLU A 63 -4.64 -14.04 -1.14
C GLU A 63 -3.28 -14.28 -0.49
N ILE A 64 -2.18 -13.88 -1.11
CA ILE A 64 -0.83 -13.99 -0.53
C ILE A 64 -0.76 -13.21 0.78
N PHE A 65 -1.24 -11.97 0.81
CA PHE A 65 -1.28 -11.18 2.04
C PHE A 65 -2.17 -11.83 3.12
N ALA A 66 -3.35 -12.30 2.77
CA ALA A 66 -4.26 -12.95 3.71
C ALA A 66 -3.68 -14.24 4.31
N CYS A 67 -2.94 -15.02 3.52
CA CYS A 67 -2.41 -16.31 3.96
C CYS A 67 -1.04 -16.24 4.64
N THR A 68 -0.22 -15.24 4.32
CA THR A 68 1.20 -15.24 4.70
C THR A 68 1.65 -14.06 5.56
N ALA A 69 0.85 -13.00 5.70
CA ALA A 69 1.28 -11.83 6.44
C ALA A 69 1.59 -12.14 7.91
N HIS A 70 2.77 -11.73 8.37
CA HIS A 70 3.18 -11.81 9.78
C HIS A 70 2.84 -10.55 10.56
N THR A 71 2.55 -9.44 9.86
CA THR A 71 2.13 -8.16 10.45
C THR A 71 0.77 -7.80 9.91
N ALA A 72 -0.09 -7.23 10.76
CA ALA A 72 -1.39 -6.73 10.34
C ALA A 72 -1.25 -5.64 9.26
N ILE A 73 -2.13 -5.70 8.26
CA ILE A 73 -2.19 -4.74 7.17
C ILE A 73 -3.47 -3.94 7.35
N GLU A 74 -3.35 -2.63 7.53
CA GLU A 74 -4.53 -1.79 7.70
C GLU A 74 -5.14 -1.46 6.34
N VAL A 75 -6.34 -1.97 6.08
CA VAL A 75 -7.09 -1.73 4.84
C VAL A 75 -8.45 -1.12 5.16
N HIS A 76 -8.72 0.06 4.61
CA HIS A 76 -9.98 0.76 4.82
C HIS A 76 -11.11 0.20 3.96
N CYS A 77 -12.35 0.60 4.24
CA CYS A 77 -13.47 0.24 3.35
C CYS A 77 -13.39 0.99 2.01
N PRO A 78 -13.99 0.46 0.92
CA PRO A 78 -13.91 1.05 -0.42
C PRO A 78 -14.37 2.52 -0.50
N THR A 79 -15.28 2.93 0.38
CA THR A 79 -15.86 4.28 0.42
C THR A 79 -15.16 5.22 1.40
N CYS A 80 -14.18 4.74 2.17
CA CYS A 80 -13.47 5.58 3.15
C CYS A 80 -12.64 6.64 2.43
N PRO A 81 -12.77 7.95 2.73
CA PRO A 81 -12.02 9.01 2.07
C PRO A 81 -10.52 9.04 2.45
N ARG A 82 -10.15 8.42 3.59
CA ARG A 82 -8.79 8.43 4.14
C ARG A 82 -8.00 7.21 3.69
N MET A 83 -6.67 7.33 3.70
CA MET A 83 -5.71 6.27 3.36
C MET A 83 -4.88 5.88 4.59
N SER A 84 -4.60 4.58 4.78
CA SER A 84 -3.67 4.08 5.80
C SER A 84 -2.23 4.12 5.30
N ASP A 85 -1.25 4.02 6.20
CA ASP A 85 0.17 3.91 5.83
C ASP A 85 0.45 2.65 5.01
N SER A 86 -0.28 1.56 5.29
CA SER A 86 -0.19 0.32 4.53
C SER A 86 -0.65 0.51 3.09
N GLU A 87 -1.78 1.18 2.87
CA GLU A 87 -2.31 1.47 1.53
C GLU A 87 -1.35 2.36 0.72
N HIS A 88 -0.70 3.33 1.37
CA HIS A 88 0.36 4.12 0.73
C HIS A 88 1.56 3.25 0.33
N GLY A 89 1.99 2.35 1.20
CA GLY A 89 3.10 1.45 0.91
C GLY A 89 2.81 0.49 -0.24
N ILE A 90 1.58 -0.02 -0.33
CA ILE A 90 1.14 -0.85 -1.46
C ILE A 90 1.15 -0.03 -2.75
N LEU A 91 0.61 1.21 -2.75
CA LEU A 91 0.68 2.07 -3.94
C LEU A 91 2.13 2.33 -4.41
N ARG A 92 3.05 2.57 -3.47
CA ARG A 92 4.48 2.72 -3.78
C ARG A 92 5.06 1.46 -4.42
N ALA A 93 4.70 0.29 -3.92
CA ALA A 93 5.14 -0.98 -4.50
C ALA A 93 4.61 -1.16 -5.93
N ILE A 94 3.34 -0.84 -6.21
CA ILE A 94 2.80 -0.92 -7.57
C ILE A 94 3.50 0.10 -8.49
N ALA A 95 3.74 1.34 -8.04
CA ALA A 95 4.48 2.34 -8.81
C ALA A 95 5.93 1.88 -9.11
N ALA A 96 6.62 1.29 -8.13
CA ALA A 96 7.94 0.71 -8.31
C ALA A 96 7.94 -0.46 -9.31
N ALA A 97 6.91 -1.32 -9.26
CA ALA A 97 6.73 -2.42 -10.19
C ALA A 97 6.52 -1.95 -11.64
N GLN A 98 5.81 -0.83 -11.86
CA GLN A 98 5.65 -0.23 -13.19
C GLN A 98 6.98 0.24 -13.79
N GLN A 99 7.96 0.55 -12.94
CA GLN A 99 9.32 0.92 -13.32
C GLN A 99 10.31 -0.27 -13.30
N GLU A 100 9.80 -1.50 -13.14
CA GLU A 100 10.61 -2.73 -13.09
C GLU A 100 11.61 -2.78 -11.92
N ARG A 101 11.37 -1.98 -10.86
CA ARG A 101 12.16 -1.97 -9.62
C ARG A 101 11.69 -3.05 -8.64
N LEU A 102 11.78 -4.32 -9.04
CA LEU A 102 11.23 -5.44 -8.27
C LEU A 102 11.91 -5.64 -6.90
N ASP A 103 13.19 -5.27 -6.75
CA ASP A 103 13.87 -5.32 -5.45
C ASP A 103 13.21 -4.37 -4.44
N ALA A 104 12.81 -3.18 -4.87
CA ALA A 104 12.09 -2.22 -4.02
C ALA A 104 10.66 -2.68 -3.69
N VAL A 105 10.02 -3.44 -4.60
CA VAL A 105 8.73 -4.08 -4.32
C VAL A 105 8.89 -5.12 -3.22
N ARG A 106 9.91 -5.99 -3.36
CA ARG A 106 10.23 -7.05 -2.42
C ARG A 106 10.49 -6.48 -1.02
N GLU A 107 11.39 -5.49 -0.93
CA GLU A 107 11.72 -4.79 0.31
C GLU A 107 10.48 -4.17 0.97
N GLN A 108 9.64 -3.47 0.19
CA GLN A 108 8.43 -2.86 0.71
C GLN A 108 7.43 -3.91 1.23
N PHE A 109 7.37 -5.10 0.63
CA PHE A 109 6.45 -6.16 1.03
C PHE A 109 6.94 -6.95 2.24
N GLU A 110 8.25 -7.04 2.47
CA GLU A 110 8.84 -7.63 3.68
C GLU A 110 8.44 -6.89 4.97
N CYS A 111 7.87 -5.67 4.88
CA CYS A 111 7.25 -5.00 6.03
C CYS A 111 6.05 -5.78 6.60
N TRP A 112 5.35 -6.57 5.78
CA TRP A 112 4.15 -7.31 6.19
C TRP A 112 4.27 -8.82 5.97
N LEU A 113 5.09 -9.24 5.01
CA LEU A 113 5.22 -10.63 4.58
C LEU A 113 6.58 -11.20 4.99
N PRO A 114 6.65 -12.50 5.32
CA PRO A 114 7.94 -13.18 5.39
C PRO A 114 8.61 -13.17 4.01
N PRO A 115 9.94 -13.32 3.92
CA PRO A 115 10.68 -13.24 2.65
C PRO A 115 10.09 -14.08 1.52
N VAL A 116 9.68 -15.31 1.82
CA VAL A 116 9.04 -16.21 0.83
C VAL A 116 7.68 -15.71 0.35
N GLY A 117 6.90 -15.08 1.22
CA GLY A 117 5.62 -14.46 0.86
C GLY A 117 5.82 -13.23 -0.01
N ALA A 118 6.84 -12.42 0.29
CA ALA A 118 7.23 -11.30 -0.56
C ALA A 118 7.65 -11.76 -1.96
N ASP A 119 8.44 -12.83 -2.07
CA ASP A 119 8.85 -13.42 -3.34
C ASP A 119 7.64 -13.93 -4.16
N TRP A 120 6.68 -14.61 -3.52
CA TRP A 120 5.45 -15.07 -4.19
C TRP A 120 4.62 -13.91 -4.74
N ALA A 121 4.62 -12.77 -4.07
CA ALA A 121 3.84 -11.61 -4.49
C ALA A 121 4.44 -10.86 -5.69
N LEU A 122 5.72 -11.06 -6.02
CA LEU A 122 6.38 -10.33 -7.10
C LEU A 122 5.73 -10.58 -8.46
N ALA A 123 5.38 -11.82 -8.77
CA ALA A 123 4.77 -12.18 -10.05
C ALA A 123 3.41 -11.49 -10.27
N PRO A 124 2.42 -11.60 -9.36
CA PRO A 124 1.13 -10.93 -9.55
C PRO A 124 1.26 -9.40 -9.47
N VAL A 125 2.13 -8.84 -8.62
CA VAL A 125 2.39 -7.38 -8.61
C VAL A 125 2.92 -6.90 -9.96
N ARG A 126 3.90 -7.61 -10.53
CA ARG A 126 4.44 -7.29 -11.85
C ARG A 126 3.37 -7.42 -12.95
N GLY A 127 2.55 -8.46 -12.90
CA GLY A 127 1.43 -8.67 -13.83
C GLY A 127 0.46 -7.50 -13.83
N LEU A 128 -0.05 -7.14 -12.65
CA LEU A 128 -0.93 -5.99 -12.46
C LEU A 128 -0.29 -4.69 -12.93
N ALA A 129 0.94 -4.42 -12.51
CA ALA A 129 1.66 -3.20 -12.86
C ALA A 129 1.87 -3.09 -14.38
N THR A 130 2.18 -4.20 -15.05
CA THR A 130 2.34 -4.25 -16.51
C THR A 130 1.03 -3.94 -17.22
N ILE A 131 -0.08 -4.56 -16.80
CA ILE A 131 -1.40 -4.33 -17.40
C ILE A 131 -1.81 -2.87 -17.24
N PHE A 132 -1.68 -2.32 -16.02
CA PHE A 132 -1.95 -0.90 -15.76
C PHE A 132 -1.08 0.01 -16.63
N ARG A 133 0.22 -0.28 -16.74
CA ARG A 133 1.17 0.50 -17.54
C ARG A 133 0.79 0.49 -19.03
N MET A 134 0.44 -0.68 -19.57
CA MET A 134 0.03 -0.83 -20.96
C MET A 134 -1.28 -0.11 -21.28
N ALA A 135 -2.20 0.00 -20.31
CA ALA A 135 -3.43 0.78 -20.44
C ALA A 135 -3.25 2.29 -20.19
N GLY A 136 -2.02 2.76 -19.93
CA GLY A 136 -1.74 4.17 -19.63
C GLY A 136 -2.12 4.60 -18.20
N LEU A 137 -2.47 3.65 -17.32
CA LEU A 137 -2.74 3.89 -15.91
C LEU A 137 -1.44 3.91 -15.12
N ILE A 138 -0.72 5.02 -15.21
CA ILE A 138 0.57 5.20 -14.52
C ILE A 138 0.35 5.73 -13.10
N LEU A 139 0.89 5.01 -12.12
CA LEU A 139 0.93 5.46 -10.74
C LEU A 139 2.14 6.39 -10.56
N PRO A 140 1.96 7.56 -9.94
CA PRO A 140 3.06 8.48 -9.67
C PRO A 140 4.01 7.89 -8.62
N ASP A 141 5.31 8.09 -8.84
CA ASP A 141 6.34 7.70 -7.88
C ASP A 141 6.40 8.72 -6.75
N ARG A 142 5.61 8.47 -5.70
CA ARG A 142 5.58 9.30 -4.51
C ARG A 142 6.54 8.72 -3.50
N HIS A 143 7.81 9.14 -3.57
CA HIS A 143 8.74 8.96 -2.46
C HIS A 143 8.26 9.78 -1.26
N VAL A 144 7.36 9.21 -0.45
CA VAL A 144 7.20 9.68 0.93
C VAL A 144 8.46 9.21 1.65
N ARG A 145 9.29 10.15 2.12
CA ARG A 145 10.48 9.86 2.94
C ARG A 145 10.10 8.79 3.96
N SER A 146 10.72 7.62 3.86
CA SER A 146 10.49 6.53 4.81
C SER A 146 10.69 7.08 6.22
N PHE A 147 9.72 6.84 7.10
CA PHE A 147 9.70 7.25 8.51
C PHE A 147 10.76 6.50 9.35
N GLU A 148 11.91 6.15 8.79
CA GLU A 148 13.01 5.46 9.47
C GLU A 148 14.15 6.40 9.89
N HIS A 149 14.14 7.68 9.50
CA HIS A 149 15.19 8.62 9.91
C HIS A 149 14.92 9.35 11.24
N ASP A 150 13.69 9.34 11.78
CA ASP A 150 13.35 10.14 12.97
C ASP A 150 13.40 9.36 14.30
N ARG A 151 13.36 8.02 14.26
CA ARG A 151 13.54 7.19 15.47
C ARG A 151 15.00 7.10 15.93
N THR A 152 15.96 7.35 15.05
CA THR A 152 17.39 7.24 15.39
C THR A 152 17.97 8.51 16.02
N MET A 153 17.28 9.65 15.91
CA MET A 153 17.70 10.92 16.51
C MET A 153 17.08 11.21 17.89
N ALA A 154 15.94 10.60 18.23
CA ALA A 154 15.27 10.84 19.52
C ALA A 154 15.89 10.06 20.70
N MET A 155 16.76 9.08 20.45
CA MET A 155 17.31 8.20 21.50
C MET A 155 18.73 8.56 21.95
N LYS A 156 19.22 9.77 21.62
CA LYS A 156 20.54 10.28 22.07
C LYS A 156 20.50 11.48 23.01
N SER A 157 19.32 11.96 23.41
CA SER A 157 19.23 13.16 24.25
C SER A 157 18.45 12.93 25.54
N TRP A 158 18.81 11.93 26.34
CA TRP A 158 18.49 11.94 27.78
C TRP A 158 19.78 12.11 28.59
N PHE A 159 20.13 13.38 28.79
CA PHE A 159 20.90 13.84 29.93
C PHE A 159 19.95 13.92 31.13
N VAL A 160 20.13 13.08 32.16
CA VAL A 160 19.79 13.44 33.55
C VAL A 160 20.74 12.68 34.48
N GLY A 161 21.57 13.40 35.24
CA GLY A 161 22.41 12.77 36.25
C GLY A 161 23.42 13.67 36.95
N SER A 162 22.94 14.75 37.59
CA SER A 162 23.47 15.35 38.85
C SER A 162 22.76 16.69 39.05
N PRO A 163 22.33 17.10 40.26
CA PRO A 163 23.01 16.94 41.58
C PRO A 163 22.04 16.36 42.67
N THR A 164 22.33 16.08 43.96
CA THR A 164 23.16 16.72 45.00
C THR A 164 23.17 15.85 46.29
N LEU A 165 24.16 16.09 47.18
CA LEU A 165 24.19 15.97 48.66
C LEU A 165 24.15 14.60 49.38
N HIS A 166 25.30 14.23 49.96
CA HIS A 166 25.50 14.03 51.41
C HIS A 166 26.94 14.35 51.80
#